data_AF-A0A834WKC8-F1
#
_entry.id   AF-A0A834WKC8-F1
#
_cell.length_a   1.000
_cell.length_b   1.000
_cell.length_c   1.000
_cell.angle_alpha   90.00
_cell.angle_beta   90.00
_cell.angle_gamma   90.00
#
_symmetry.space_group_name_H-M   'P 1'
#
loop_
_entity.id
_entity.type
_entity.pdbx_description
1 polymer ?
#
loop_
_entity_poly.entity_id
_entity_poly.type
_entity_poly.pdbx_seq_one_letter_code
_entity_poly.pdbx_strand_id
1 'polypeptide(L)'
;MESTVCGDGRRQDAAITQCNGGNGFLLYFRSRLWNGRRRQRLPPLLPFSSLARRAVATASSSTSVLDTDVMWLRNPFTRLSKNESEDLQISTDVYLDDPWSEKNLINTGFYYVQSNNKTVSLFETWYNKRHNSTGQKEQDVLLSLIGHGIFGRLGLRVRFLDTLYFSGFCQDSKDLKVVTTVHANCCRSIAAKLVDLKAVLRDWKRYKKIASYKRLENTNLTTNFQWTKHSRCWNSGKFKLV
;
A
#
# COMPACT_ATOMS: atom_id res chain seq x y z
N MET A 1 -20.77 -7.37 12.53
CA MET A 1 -19.46 -7.00 13.10
C MET A 1 -19.03 -5.74 12.39
N GLU A 2 -19.11 -4.63 13.12
CA GLU A 2 -18.89 -3.26 12.65
C GLU A 2 -17.51 -3.14 12.00
N SER A 3 -17.52 -2.84 10.70
CA SER A 3 -16.41 -2.14 10.07
C SER A 3 -16.41 -0.74 10.65
N THR A 4 -15.49 -0.43 11.56
CA THR A 4 -15.20 0.95 11.95
C THR A 4 -14.64 1.66 10.72
N VAL A 5 -15.53 2.20 9.91
CA VAL A 5 -15.20 3.12 8.82
C VAL A 5 -14.75 4.41 9.48
N CYS A 6 -13.46 4.70 9.38
CA CYS A 6 -12.95 6.01 9.76
C CYS A 6 -13.45 7.03 8.72
N GLY A 7 -14.54 7.75 9.03
CA GLY A 7 -14.97 8.94 8.29
C GLY A 7 -16.49 9.14 8.17
N ASP A 8 -16.98 10.24 8.74
CA ASP A 8 -18.32 10.80 8.54
C ASP A 8 -18.44 11.38 7.12
N GLY A 9 -19.59 11.15 6.47
CA GLY A 9 -19.83 11.32 5.04
C GLY A 9 -19.95 12.76 4.56
N ARG A 10 -18.90 13.57 4.65
CA ARG A 10 -18.84 14.90 3.99
C ARG A 10 -17.63 15.09 3.09
N ARG A 11 -17.89 15.68 1.91
CA ARG A 11 -16.94 15.92 0.80
C ARG A 11 -15.64 16.58 1.27
N GLN A 12 -14.51 15.89 1.15
CA GLN A 12 -13.17 16.49 1.23
C GLN A 12 -12.20 15.82 0.25
N ASP A 13 -11.41 16.64 -0.43
CA ASP A 13 -10.34 16.24 -1.34
C ASP A 13 -9.12 15.85 -0.49
N ALA A 14 -8.79 14.55 -0.46
CA ALA A 14 -7.85 13.87 0.46
C ALA A 14 -8.32 13.86 1.92
N ALA A 15 -8.51 12.66 2.49
CA ALA A 15 -8.89 12.49 3.89
C ALA A 15 -7.65 12.10 4.70
N ILE A 16 -7.20 12.98 5.59
CA ILE A 16 -6.38 12.61 6.74
C ILE A 16 -7.38 12.23 7.83
N THR A 17 -7.44 10.96 8.22
CA THR A 17 -8.36 10.52 9.27
C THR A 17 -7.59 9.96 10.44
N GLN A 18 -7.86 10.49 11.63
CA GLN A 18 -7.36 9.94 12.89
C GLN A 18 -8.09 8.63 13.16
N CYS A 19 -7.36 7.53 13.31
CA CYS A 19 -7.98 6.24 13.60
C CYS A 19 -8.25 6.12 15.11
N ASN A 20 -9.51 5.94 15.51
CA ASN A 20 -9.84 5.69 16.92
C ASN A 20 -9.21 4.36 17.38
N GLY A 21 -8.31 4.43 18.37
CA GLY A 21 -7.62 3.28 18.97
C GLY A 21 -6.09 3.24 18.81
N GLY A 22 -5.47 4.26 18.20
CA GLY A 22 -4.01 4.41 18.16
C GLY A 22 -3.61 5.85 17.82
N ASN A 23 -2.39 6.25 18.17
CA ASN A 23 -1.88 7.62 17.97
C ASN A 23 -1.60 7.98 16.48
N GLY A 24 -2.05 7.18 15.51
CA GLY A 24 -1.68 7.28 14.10
C GLY A 24 -2.73 7.93 13.19
N PHE A 25 -2.27 8.57 12.11
CA PHE A 25 -3.11 9.12 11.04
C PHE A 25 -3.11 8.20 9.81
N LEU A 26 -4.29 8.02 9.20
CA LEU A 26 -4.47 7.35 7.91
C LEU A 26 -4.64 8.40 6.81
N LEU A 27 -3.76 8.41 5.81
CA LEU A 27 -3.94 9.23 4.60
C LEU A 27 -4.60 8.40 3.49
N TYR A 28 -5.82 8.78 3.10
CA TYR A 28 -6.49 8.23 1.93
C TYR A 28 -6.39 9.20 0.74
N PHE A 29 -5.84 8.71 -0.38
CA PHE A 29 -5.92 9.42 -1.65
C PHE A 29 -7.12 8.88 -2.44
N ARG A 30 -8.07 9.73 -2.80
CA ARG A 30 -9.10 9.37 -3.78
C ARG A 30 -8.65 9.88 -5.15
N SER A 31 -8.36 8.98 -6.08
CA SER A 31 -8.30 9.35 -7.50
C SER A 31 -9.69 9.84 -7.92
N ARG A 32 -9.78 11.03 -8.53
CA ARG A 32 -11.06 11.64 -8.96
C ARG A 32 -11.85 10.67 -9.83
N LEU A 33 -13.02 10.22 -9.37
CA LEU A 33 -14.06 9.72 -10.26
C LEU A 33 -14.71 10.95 -10.91
N TRP A 34 -14.49 11.10 -12.22
CA TRP A 34 -15.09 12.14 -13.04
C TRP A 34 -16.62 11.96 -13.06
N ASN A 35 -17.35 12.75 -12.27
CA ASN A 35 -18.78 12.95 -12.46
C ASN A 35 -18.94 14.22 -13.30
N GLY A 36 -19.33 14.03 -14.55
CA GLY A 36 -19.56 15.12 -15.50
C GLY A 36 -20.65 16.06 -15.01
N ARG A 37 -20.26 17.19 -14.39
CA ARG A 37 -20.91 18.50 -14.43
C ARG A 37 -20.10 19.49 -13.59
N ARG A 38 -19.61 20.54 -14.26
CA ARG A 38 -18.82 21.72 -13.80
C ARG A 38 -17.31 21.51 -13.64
N ARG A 39 -16.55 22.12 -14.56
CA ARG A 39 -15.12 22.41 -14.43
C ARG A 39 -14.93 23.51 -13.38
N GLN A 40 -14.69 23.15 -12.13
CA GLN A 40 -13.92 24.03 -11.24
C GLN A 40 -12.44 23.81 -11.55
N ARG A 41 -11.66 24.89 -11.75
CA ARG A 41 -10.20 24.80 -11.77
C ARG A 41 -9.73 24.46 -10.37
N LEU A 42 -9.70 23.18 -10.06
CA LEU A 42 -9.09 22.66 -8.83
C LEU A 42 -7.57 22.88 -8.90
N PRO A 43 -6.90 23.20 -7.78
CA PRO A 43 -5.45 23.30 -7.75
C PRO A 43 -4.80 22.01 -8.28
N PRO A 44 -3.59 22.10 -8.85
CA PRO A 44 -2.86 20.92 -9.30
C PRO A 44 -2.69 19.96 -8.12
N LEU A 45 -2.96 18.67 -8.35
CA LEU A 45 -2.72 17.63 -7.36
C LEU A 45 -1.24 17.68 -6.99
N LEU A 46 -0.94 17.85 -5.70
CA LEU A 46 0.43 17.74 -5.22
C LEU A 46 0.94 16.31 -5.50
N PRO A 47 2.23 16.15 -5.84
CA PRO A 47 2.84 14.83 -5.94
C PRO A 47 2.61 14.03 -4.65
N PHE A 48 2.45 12.71 -4.76
CA PHE A 48 2.17 11.85 -3.61
C PHE A 48 3.28 11.94 -2.56
N SER A 49 4.54 11.97 -3.00
CA SER A 49 5.72 12.27 -2.16
C SER A 49 5.62 13.60 -1.39
N SER A 50 4.95 14.62 -1.93
CA SER A 50 4.76 15.93 -1.27
C SER A 50 3.77 15.85 -0.11
N LEU A 51 2.68 15.10 -0.30
CA LEU A 51 1.63 14.91 0.71
C LEU A 51 2.11 13.99 1.82
N ALA A 52 2.79 12.90 1.47
CA ALA A 52 3.43 12.01 2.44
C ALA A 52 4.49 12.75 3.28
N ARG A 53 5.35 13.56 2.64
CA ARG A 53 6.33 14.40 3.34
C ARG A 53 5.68 15.33 4.35
N ARG A 54 4.61 16.04 3.96
CA ARG A 54 3.89 16.93 4.88
C ARG A 54 3.30 16.15 6.05
N ALA A 55 2.62 15.03 5.79
CA ALA A 55 1.99 14.23 6.82
C ALA A 55 3.01 13.70 7.84
N VAL A 56 4.13 13.13 7.38
CA VAL A 56 5.21 12.63 8.24
C VAL A 56 5.83 13.75 9.07
N ALA A 57 6.02 14.94 8.48
CA ALA A 57 6.60 16.09 9.18
C ALA A 57 5.68 16.71 10.24
N THR A 58 4.35 16.59 10.10
CA THR A 58 3.39 17.21 11.04
C THR A 58 2.77 16.23 12.03
N ALA A 59 2.84 14.92 11.77
CA ALA A 59 2.24 13.93 12.65
C ALA A 59 2.99 13.81 13.98
N SER A 60 2.22 13.64 15.05
CA SER A 60 2.74 13.55 16.42
C SER A 60 3.28 12.16 16.80
N SER A 61 2.96 11.11 16.03
CA SER A 61 3.53 9.78 16.26
C SER A 61 3.80 9.02 14.96
N SER A 62 2.76 8.67 14.21
CA SER A 62 2.87 7.76 13.07
C SER A 62 1.88 8.11 11.98
N THR A 63 2.27 7.80 10.75
CA THR A 63 1.46 8.03 9.54
C THR A 63 1.43 6.77 8.69
N SER A 64 0.24 6.39 8.26
CA SER A 64 0.05 5.34 7.24
C SER A 64 -0.29 5.98 5.91
N VAL A 65 0.38 5.51 4.86
CA VAL A 65 0.08 5.91 3.48
C VAL A 65 -0.26 4.67 2.67
N LEU A 66 -1.29 4.78 1.84
CA LEU A 66 -1.74 3.72 0.95
C LEU A 66 -2.13 4.26 -0.42
N ASP A 67 -1.89 3.44 -1.43
CA ASP A 67 -2.39 3.62 -2.78
C ASP A 67 -3.88 3.29 -2.89
N THR A 68 -4.52 3.90 -3.89
CA THR A 68 -5.97 3.79 -4.11
C THR A 68 -6.43 2.40 -4.54
N ASP A 69 -5.48 1.60 -5.04
CA ASP A 69 -5.66 0.26 -5.56
C ASP A 69 -5.11 -0.83 -4.61
N VAL A 70 -5.06 -0.49 -3.31
CA VAL A 70 -4.87 -1.45 -2.21
C VAL A 70 -6.21 -1.79 -1.58
N MET A 71 -6.59 -3.06 -1.64
CA MET A 71 -7.80 -3.58 -0.99
C MET A 71 -7.49 -4.09 0.42
N TRP A 72 -8.24 -3.62 1.42
CA TRP A 72 -8.14 -4.12 2.79
C TRP A 72 -9.12 -5.28 2.98
N LEU A 73 -8.59 -6.49 3.17
CA LEU A 73 -9.36 -7.69 3.46
C LEU A 73 -9.52 -7.88 4.98
N ARG A 74 -8.55 -7.38 5.75
CA ARG A 74 -8.53 -7.33 7.22
C ARG A 74 -7.89 -6.00 7.66
N ASN A 75 -7.85 -5.75 8.97
CA ASN A 75 -7.18 -4.57 9.53
C ASN A 75 -5.63 -4.71 9.44
N PRO A 76 -4.91 -3.91 8.62
CA PRO A 76 -3.46 -3.99 8.45
C PRO A 76 -2.66 -3.66 9.70
N PHE A 77 -3.20 -2.82 10.58
CA PHE A 77 -2.52 -2.43 11.82
C PHE A 77 -2.24 -3.62 12.75
N THR A 78 -3.01 -4.72 12.60
CA THR A 78 -2.79 -5.94 13.38
C THR A 78 -1.54 -6.73 12.96
N ARG A 79 -0.98 -6.43 11.78
CA ARG A 79 0.22 -7.08 11.21
C ARG A 79 1.44 -6.17 11.17
N LEU A 80 1.31 -4.92 11.63
CA LEU A 80 2.44 -4.02 11.77
C LEU A 80 3.15 -4.27 13.09
N SER A 81 4.47 -4.10 13.08
CA SER A 81 5.26 -4.09 14.30
C SER A 81 4.83 -2.91 15.18
N LYS A 82 4.70 -3.17 16.48
CA LYS A 82 4.44 -2.14 17.50
C LYS A 82 5.74 -1.55 18.07
N ASN A 83 6.88 -2.00 17.57
CA ASN A 83 8.18 -1.51 18.02
C ASN A 83 8.40 -0.10 17.49
N GLU A 84 8.36 0.89 18.38
CA GLU A 84 8.54 2.31 18.04
C GLU A 84 9.96 2.63 17.54
N SER A 85 10.94 1.74 17.75
CA SER A 85 12.27 1.88 17.16
C SER A 85 12.33 1.54 15.66
N GLU A 86 11.27 0.97 15.08
CA GLU A 86 11.16 0.74 13.64
C GLU A 86 10.62 1.99 12.96
N ASP A 87 11.51 2.72 12.29
CA ASP A 87 11.23 4.03 11.68
C ASP A 87 10.23 3.93 10.50
N LEU A 88 10.34 2.86 9.70
CA LEU A 88 9.55 2.65 8.49
C LEU A 88 9.21 1.17 8.30
N GLN A 89 7.94 0.87 8.03
CA GLN A 89 7.49 -0.45 7.58
C GLN A 89 6.87 -0.32 6.20
N ILE A 90 7.42 -0.99 5.19
CA ILE A 90 7.04 -0.76 3.77
C ILE A 90 6.71 -2.07 3.05
N SER A 91 5.67 -2.05 2.23
CA SER A 91 5.29 -3.18 1.37
C SER A 91 6.36 -3.50 0.33
N THR A 92 6.29 -4.70 -0.24
CA THR A 92 7.25 -5.17 -1.25
C THR A 92 6.54 -5.71 -2.48
N ASP A 93 7.16 -5.56 -3.64
CA ASP A 93 6.78 -6.27 -4.87
C ASP A 93 7.22 -7.73 -4.79
N VAL A 94 8.40 -7.99 -4.21
CA VAL A 94 8.92 -9.33 -3.95
C VAL A 94 9.59 -9.37 -2.58
N TYR A 95 9.13 -10.28 -1.72
CA TYR A 95 9.67 -10.58 -0.40
C TYR A 95 10.57 -11.82 -0.47
N LEU A 96 11.77 -11.70 0.10
CA LEU A 96 12.85 -12.70 0.08
C LEU A 96 13.06 -13.34 1.45
N ASP A 97 11.97 -13.53 2.21
CA ASP A 97 11.93 -14.23 3.51
C ASP A 97 12.78 -13.61 4.64
N ASP A 98 13.31 -12.40 4.46
CA ASP A 98 14.01 -11.63 5.49
C ASP A 98 13.43 -10.20 5.60
N PRO A 99 12.81 -9.83 6.74
CA PRO A 99 12.19 -8.52 6.91
C PRO A 99 13.18 -7.36 7.04
N TRP A 100 14.49 -7.63 7.16
CA TRP A 100 15.53 -6.60 7.31
C TRP A 100 16.41 -6.46 6.06
N SER A 101 16.20 -7.31 5.04
CA SER A 101 17.04 -7.30 3.84
C SER A 101 16.65 -6.17 2.88
N GLU A 102 17.58 -5.28 2.59
CA GLU A 102 17.41 -4.28 1.52
C GLU A 102 17.37 -4.91 0.11
N LYS A 103 17.57 -6.23 -0.01
CA LYS A 103 17.37 -6.98 -1.27
C LYS A 103 15.90 -7.14 -1.64
N ASN A 104 14.98 -6.94 -0.69
CA ASN A 104 13.55 -6.94 -0.98
C ASN A 104 13.21 -5.79 -1.95
N LEU A 105 12.38 -6.08 -2.94
CA LEU A 105 11.96 -5.06 -3.90
C LEU A 105 10.83 -4.26 -3.28
N ILE A 106 11.08 -3.01 -2.88
CA ILE A 106 10.07 -2.16 -2.24
C ILE A 106 8.88 -1.87 -3.15
N ASN A 107 7.73 -1.68 -2.52
CA ASN A 107 6.52 -1.18 -3.12
C ASN A 107 6.00 0.02 -2.30
N THR A 108 5.72 1.14 -2.96
CA THR A 108 5.26 2.37 -2.29
C THR A 108 3.74 2.44 -2.11
N GLY A 109 3.02 1.37 -2.42
CA GLY A 109 1.56 1.32 -2.31
C GLY A 109 1.05 1.12 -0.89
N PHE A 110 1.88 0.67 0.04
CA PHE A 110 1.58 0.73 1.46
C PHE A 110 2.85 0.94 2.29
N TYR A 111 2.84 1.93 3.18
CA TYR A 111 3.87 2.07 4.20
C TYR A 111 3.34 2.74 5.46
N TYR A 112 3.93 2.35 6.58
CA TYR A 112 3.69 2.89 7.92
C TYR A 112 4.97 3.51 8.45
N VAL A 113 4.90 4.77 8.86
CA VAL A 113 6.07 5.59 9.19
C VAL A 113 5.93 6.11 10.61
N GLN A 114 7.00 6.00 11.40
CA GLN A 114 7.14 6.77 12.63
C GLN A 114 7.65 8.17 12.30
N SER A 115 6.96 9.19 12.77
CA SER A 115 7.35 10.59 12.60
C SER A 115 8.50 10.94 13.52
N ASN A 116 9.70 11.07 12.94
CA ASN A 116 10.91 11.49 13.64
C ASN A 116 11.89 12.17 12.66
N ASN A 117 12.99 12.71 13.18
CA ASN A 117 13.95 13.47 12.37
C ASN A 117 14.56 12.65 11.21
N LYS A 118 14.73 11.33 11.37
CA LYS A 118 15.28 10.46 10.33
C LYS A 118 14.30 10.27 9.19
N THR A 119 13.03 9.98 9.51
CA THR A 119 11.99 9.77 8.50
C THR A 119 11.64 11.08 7.81
N VAL A 120 11.59 12.21 8.52
CA VAL A 120 11.45 13.53 7.89
C VAL A 120 12.57 13.76 6.87
N SER A 121 13.82 13.50 7.26
CA SER A 121 14.99 13.63 6.37
C SER A 121 14.91 12.72 5.14
N LEU A 122 14.39 11.49 5.30
CA LEU A 122 14.15 10.56 4.19
C LEU A 122 13.14 11.14 3.19
N PHE A 123 11.97 11.56 3.67
CA PHE A 123 10.90 12.07 2.82
C PHE A 123 11.27 13.41 2.17
N GLU A 124 12.06 14.26 2.83
CA GLU A 124 12.62 15.47 2.21
C GLU A 124 13.64 15.13 1.12
N THR A 125 14.57 14.22 1.38
CA THR A 125 15.56 13.77 0.39
C THR A 125 14.87 13.16 -0.83
N TRP A 126 13.88 12.29 -0.59
CA TRP A 126 13.09 11.65 -1.64
C TRP A 126 12.31 12.67 -2.46
N TYR A 127 11.62 13.61 -1.82
CA TYR A 127 10.90 14.69 -2.49
C TYR A 127 11.82 15.60 -3.31
N ASN A 128 12.99 15.96 -2.78
CA ASN A 128 13.95 16.84 -3.46
C ASN A 128 14.60 16.16 -4.67
N LYS A 129 14.75 14.83 -4.65
CA LYS A 129 15.30 14.07 -5.77
C LYS A 129 14.43 14.16 -7.04
N ARG A 130 13.14 14.52 -6.92
CA ARG A 130 12.22 14.67 -8.06
C ARG A 130 12.75 15.59 -9.17
N HIS A 131 13.56 16.60 -8.82
CA HIS A 131 14.13 17.55 -9.78
C HIS A 131 15.13 16.90 -10.75
N ASN A 132 15.75 15.79 -10.34
CA ASN A 132 16.80 15.10 -11.09
C ASN A 132 16.34 13.71 -11.55
N SER A 133 15.03 13.44 -11.54
CA SER A 133 14.42 12.12 -11.77
C SER A 133 13.35 12.15 -12.86
N THR A 134 13.52 13.02 -13.87
CA THR A 134 12.57 13.15 -14.99
C THR A 134 12.29 11.79 -15.64
N GLY A 135 11.02 11.40 -15.72
CA GLY A 135 10.57 10.14 -16.30
C GLY A 135 10.61 8.92 -15.37
N GLN A 136 11.12 9.05 -14.14
CA GLN A 136 11.12 7.98 -13.13
C GLN A 136 9.83 8.01 -12.30
N LYS A 137 9.37 6.84 -11.84
CA LYS A 137 8.28 6.76 -10.86
C LYS A 137 8.82 7.04 -9.45
N GLU A 138 7.96 7.47 -8.53
CA GLU A 138 8.37 7.75 -7.16
C GLU A 138 9.03 6.53 -6.47
N GLN A 139 8.51 5.32 -6.72
CA GLN A 139 9.12 4.07 -6.25
C GLN A 139 10.55 3.87 -6.79
N ASP A 140 10.79 4.15 -8.08
CA ASP A 140 12.11 4.00 -8.70
C ASP A 140 13.13 4.97 -8.06
N VAL A 141 12.68 6.19 -7.74
CA VAL A 141 13.51 7.18 -7.04
C VAL A 141 13.88 6.71 -5.64
N LEU A 142 12.93 6.18 -4.88
CA LEU A 142 13.21 5.64 -3.55
C LEU A 142 14.15 4.43 -3.62
N LEU A 143 13.93 3.53 -4.57
CA LEU A 143 14.80 2.37 -4.80
C LEU A 143 16.24 2.79 -5.13
N SER A 144 16.41 3.84 -5.95
CA SER A 144 17.73 4.42 -6.24
C SER A 144 18.41 5.00 -4.99
N LEU A 145 17.65 5.65 -4.09
CA LEU A 145 18.20 6.16 -2.83
C LEU A 145 18.62 5.02 -1.89
N ILE A 146 17.83 3.96 -1.81
CA ILE A 146 18.14 2.73 -1.04
C ILE A 146 19.41 2.09 -1.59
N GLY A 147 19.52 1.90 -2.90
CA GLY A 147 20.73 1.36 -3.53
C GLY A 147 22.00 2.20 -3.29
N HIS A 148 21.85 3.49 -3.00
CA HIS A 148 22.93 4.38 -2.56
C HIS A 148 23.04 4.49 -1.03
N GLY A 149 22.49 3.55 -0.26
CA GLY A 149 22.64 3.44 1.18
C GLY A 149 21.97 4.55 1.99
N ILE A 150 20.85 5.11 1.54
CA ILE A 150 20.16 6.17 2.30
C ILE A 150 19.71 5.71 3.69
N PHE A 151 19.31 4.44 3.85
CA PHE A 151 18.86 3.90 5.13
C PHE A 151 19.99 3.88 6.16
N GLY A 152 21.15 3.34 5.79
CA GLY A 152 22.34 3.38 6.63
C GLY A 152 22.80 4.81 6.96
N ARG A 153 22.83 5.71 5.96
CA ARG A 153 23.24 7.11 6.16
C ARG A 153 22.35 7.88 7.13
N LEU A 154 21.05 7.61 7.15
CA LEU A 154 20.09 8.23 8.06
C LEU A 154 19.90 7.43 9.36
N GLY A 155 20.56 6.27 9.50
CA GLY A 155 20.39 5.37 10.64
C GLY A 155 18.95 4.86 10.78
N LEU A 156 18.26 4.64 9.67
CA LEU A 156 16.86 4.19 9.63
C LEU A 156 16.76 2.69 9.91
N ARG A 157 15.85 2.32 10.81
CA ARG A 157 15.42 0.94 10.99
C ARG A 157 14.18 0.66 10.13
N VAL A 158 14.38 -0.01 9.00
CA VAL A 158 13.32 -0.29 8.04
C VAL A 158 12.93 -1.76 8.09
N ARG A 159 11.64 -2.04 8.20
CA ARG A 159 11.06 -3.37 8.07
C ARG A 159 10.37 -3.51 6.72
N PHE A 160 10.73 -4.54 5.97
CA PHE A 160 10.03 -4.96 4.77
C PHE A 160 8.86 -5.87 5.16
N LEU A 161 7.68 -5.57 4.63
CA LEU A 161 6.46 -6.29 4.94
C LEU A 161 6.32 -7.52 4.04
N ASP A 162 6.06 -8.66 4.69
CA ASP A 162 5.88 -9.96 4.05
C ASP A 162 4.62 -9.98 3.18
N THR A 163 4.77 -10.41 1.93
CA THR A 163 3.69 -10.53 0.94
C THR A 163 2.66 -11.60 1.31
N LEU A 164 2.96 -12.50 2.26
CA LEU A 164 1.98 -13.37 2.90
C LEU A 164 0.82 -12.57 3.53
N TYR A 165 1.13 -11.42 4.16
CA TYR A 165 0.14 -10.55 4.78
C TYR A 165 -0.20 -9.34 3.90
N PHE A 166 0.81 -8.74 3.28
CA PHE A 166 0.70 -7.55 2.43
C PHE A 166 0.87 -7.94 0.96
N SER A 167 -0.10 -8.69 0.45
CA SER A 167 -0.07 -9.29 -0.89
C SER A 167 -0.04 -8.25 -2.00
N GLY A 168 0.51 -8.63 -3.15
CA GLY A 168 0.31 -7.91 -4.40
C GLY A 168 0.41 -8.81 -5.63
N PHE A 169 -0.04 -8.35 -6.78
CA PHE A 169 -0.03 -9.15 -8.02
C PHE A 169 1.39 -9.49 -8.54
N CYS A 170 2.44 -8.84 -8.02
CA CYS A 170 3.83 -9.25 -8.26
C CYS A 170 4.17 -10.58 -7.53
N GLN A 171 3.60 -10.78 -6.33
CA GLN A 171 3.79 -11.96 -5.50
C GLN A 171 2.54 -12.17 -4.63
N ASP A 172 1.65 -13.04 -5.08
CA ASP A 172 0.39 -13.30 -4.39
C ASP A 172 0.63 -14.00 -3.05
N SER A 173 -0.13 -13.60 -2.03
CA SER A 173 -0.21 -14.33 -0.77
C SER A 173 -0.73 -15.74 -1.02
N LYS A 174 0.00 -16.71 -0.48
CA LYS A 174 -0.32 -18.14 -0.58
C LYS A 174 -1.38 -18.59 0.44
N ASP A 175 -1.78 -17.73 1.37
CA ASP A 175 -2.75 -18.09 2.42
C ASP A 175 -3.81 -17.00 2.67
N LEU A 176 -5.02 -17.25 2.17
CA LEU A 176 -6.18 -16.38 2.36
C LEU A 176 -6.66 -16.29 3.82
N LYS A 177 -6.23 -17.20 4.70
CA LYS A 177 -6.55 -17.17 6.13
C LYS A 177 -5.84 -16.02 6.84
N VAL A 178 -4.70 -15.58 6.32
CA VAL A 178 -3.87 -14.55 6.97
C VAL A 178 -3.68 -13.28 6.14
N VAL A 179 -3.87 -13.32 4.82
CA VAL A 179 -3.75 -12.15 3.93
C VAL A 179 -4.51 -10.94 4.49
N THR A 180 -3.89 -9.78 4.49
CA THR A 180 -4.47 -8.58 5.11
C THR A 180 -4.81 -7.52 4.08
N THR A 181 -3.88 -7.25 3.18
CA THR A 181 -4.10 -6.34 2.04
C THR A 181 -3.76 -7.03 0.73
N VAL A 182 -4.34 -6.55 -0.37
CA VAL A 182 -3.98 -6.93 -1.74
C VAL A 182 -3.80 -5.67 -2.57
N HIS A 183 -2.58 -5.44 -3.07
CA HIS A 183 -2.24 -4.33 -3.95
C HIS A 183 -2.23 -4.77 -5.42
N ALA A 184 -2.84 -3.99 -6.32
CA ALA A 184 -2.69 -4.15 -7.76
C ALA A 184 -1.34 -3.63 -8.30
N ASN A 185 -0.22 -3.96 -7.65
CA ASN A 185 1.14 -3.70 -8.13
C ASN A 185 1.48 -4.56 -9.37
N CYS A 186 2.64 -4.30 -9.99
CA CYS A 186 3.01 -4.91 -11.29
C CYS A 186 1.93 -4.78 -12.39
N CYS A 187 1.12 -3.72 -12.33
CA CYS A 187 0.02 -3.48 -13.25
C CYS A 187 0.06 -2.06 -13.81
N ARG A 188 -0.01 -1.91 -15.14
CA ARG A 188 0.13 -0.60 -15.80
C ARG A 188 -1.20 0.06 -16.11
N SER A 189 -2.22 -0.72 -16.49
CA SER A 189 -3.49 -0.19 -16.96
C SER A 189 -4.51 -0.09 -15.83
N ILE A 190 -5.15 1.08 -15.68
CA ILE A 190 -6.27 1.28 -14.74
C ILE A 190 -7.41 0.29 -15.05
N ALA A 191 -7.71 0.07 -16.33
CA ALA A 191 -8.75 -0.88 -16.72
C ALA A 191 -8.38 -2.32 -16.30
N ALA A 192 -7.11 -2.70 -16.43
CA ALA A 192 -6.63 -3.99 -15.95
C ALA A 192 -6.71 -4.11 -14.42
N LYS A 193 -6.25 -3.07 -13.69
CA LYS A 193 -6.36 -2.99 -12.22
C LYS A 193 -7.81 -3.21 -11.77
N LEU A 194 -8.76 -2.52 -12.38
CA LEU A 194 -10.18 -2.64 -12.04
C LEU A 194 -10.73 -4.06 -12.27
N VAL A 195 -10.36 -4.71 -13.36
CA VAL A 195 -10.84 -6.08 -13.64
C VAL A 195 -10.27 -7.07 -12.63
N ASP A 196 -8.96 -7.03 -12.38
CA ASP A 196 -8.32 -8.01 -11.50
C ASP A 196 -8.63 -7.73 -10.01
N LEU A 197 -8.81 -6.48 -9.59
CA LEU A 197 -9.31 -6.16 -8.24
C LEU A 197 -10.76 -6.61 -8.03
N LYS A 198 -11.62 -6.56 -9.07
CA LYS A 198 -12.97 -7.16 -8.99
C LYS A 198 -12.89 -8.67 -8.79
N ALA A 199 -11.92 -9.34 -9.42
CA ALA A 199 -11.67 -10.76 -9.21
C ALA A 199 -11.22 -11.05 -7.77
N VAL A 200 -10.29 -10.27 -7.21
CA VAL A 200 -9.88 -10.35 -5.79
C VAL A 200 -11.09 -10.25 -4.86
N LEU A 201 -11.96 -9.25 -5.06
CA LEU A 201 -13.15 -9.06 -4.24
C LEU A 201 -14.10 -10.26 -4.31
N ARG A 202 -14.31 -10.81 -5.52
CA ARG A 202 -15.16 -12.00 -5.72
C ARG A 202 -14.59 -13.22 -4.99
N ASP A 203 -13.28 -13.43 -5.10
CA ASP A 203 -12.60 -14.55 -4.48
C ASP A 203 -12.63 -14.42 -2.95
N TRP A 204 -12.39 -13.22 -2.43
CA TRP A 204 -12.52 -12.93 -1.00
C TRP A 204 -13.93 -13.22 -0.47
N LYS A 205 -14.97 -12.79 -1.19
CA LYS A 205 -16.38 -13.10 -0.81
C LYS A 205 -16.65 -14.60 -0.81
N ARG A 206 -16.14 -15.34 -1.81
CA ARG A 206 -16.28 -16.80 -1.88
C ARG A 206 -15.57 -17.46 -0.70
N TYR A 207 -14.34 -17.05 -0.39
CA TYR A 207 -13.60 -17.52 0.78
C TYR A 207 -14.37 -17.27 2.07
N LYS A 208 -14.87 -16.04 2.29
CA LYS A 208 -15.64 -15.69 3.49
C LYS A 208 -16.91 -16.51 3.64
N LYS A 209 -17.62 -16.78 2.53
CA LYS A 209 -18.81 -17.65 2.51
C LYS A 209 -18.46 -19.10 2.91
N ILE A 210 -17.38 -19.66 2.35
CA ILE A 210 -16.91 -21.00 2.71
C ILE A 210 -16.49 -21.05 4.18
N ALA A 211 -15.72 -20.06 4.63
CA ALA A 211 -15.23 -19.96 6.00
C ALA A 211 -16.37 -19.79 7.02
N SER A 212 -17.46 -19.09 6.66
CA SER A 212 -18.62 -18.93 7.56
C SER A 212 -19.46 -20.19 7.71
N TYR A 213 -19.61 -21.00 6.65
CA TYR A 213 -20.31 -22.28 6.76
C TYR A 213 -19.52 -23.32 7.56
N LYS A 214 -18.20 -23.16 7.63
CA LYS A 214 -17.27 -24.12 8.24
C LYS A 214 -16.77 -23.68 9.60
N ARG A 215 -17.66 -23.20 10.47
CA ARG A 215 -17.30 -22.93 11.87
C ARG A 215 -16.87 -24.19 12.65
N LEU A 216 -16.83 -25.37 12.02
CA LEU A 216 -16.10 -26.56 12.46
C LEU A 216 -15.12 -27.06 11.37
N GLU A 217 -13.85 -27.13 11.78
CA GLU A 217 -12.75 -27.98 11.33
C GLU A 217 -12.19 -27.94 9.88
N ASN A 218 -10.87 -27.73 9.83
CA ASN A 218 -9.86 -28.33 8.96
C ASN A 218 -10.36 -29.14 7.76
N THR A 219 -10.86 -28.45 6.74
CA THR A 219 -11.11 -29.07 5.44
C THR A 219 -10.14 -28.53 4.40
N ASN A 220 -9.60 -29.47 3.59
CA ASN A 220 -8.73 -29.25 2.43
C ASN A 220 -9.26 -28.23 1.40
N LEU A 221 -10.53 -27.83 1.54
CA LEU A 221 -11.20 -26.83 0.71
C LEU A 221 -10.78 -25.38 1.03
N THR A 222 -10.32 -25.08 2.24
CA THR A 222 -9.74 -23.76 2.56
C THR A 222 -8.26 -23.69 2.22
N THR A 223 -7.54 -24.82 2.26
CA THR A 223 -6.12 -24.91 1.91
C THR A 223 -5.90 -24.89 0.40
N ASN A 224 -6.86 -25.36 -0.39
CA ASN A 224 -6.80 -25.33 -1.86
C ASN A 224 -7.41 -24.07 -2.49
N PHE A 225 -7.76 -23.06 -1.69
CA PHE A 225 -8.28 -21.82 -2.24
C PHE A 225 -7.14 -21.04 -2.88
N GLN A 226 -7.28 -20.72 -4.17
CA GLN A 226 -6.31 -19.93 -4.93
C GLN A 226 -6.97 -18.68 -5.47
N TRP A 227 -6.18 -17.61 -5.59
CA TRP A 227 -6.60 -16.40 -6.27
C TRP A 227 -6.89 -16.68 -7.75
N THR A 228 -7.90 -16.03 -8.30
CA THR A 228 -8.03 -15.88 -9.75
C THR A 228 -6.77 -15.19 -10.26
N LYS A 229 -6.07 -15.83 -11.19
CA LYS A 229 -4.87 -15.28 -11.82
C LYS A 229 -5.10 -13.86 -12.35
N HIS A 230 -4.22 -12.92 -11.96
CA HIS A 230 -4.24 -11.49 -12.33
C HIS A 230 -3.76 -11.24 -13.78
N SER A 231 -4.39 -11.96 -14.72
CA SER A 231 -3.97 -12.04 -16.11
C SER A 231 -4.10 -10.73 -16.87
N ARG A 232 -5.06 -9.86 -16.50
CA ARG A 232 -5.19 -8.55 -17.16
C ARG A 232 -4.03 -7.65 -16.80
N CYS A 233 -3.62 -7.65 -15.53
CA CYS A 233 -2.49 -6.91 -15.06
C CYS A 233 -1.17 -7.43 -15.63
N TRP A 234 -0.93 -8.74 -15.63
CA TRP A 234 0.28 -9.31 -16.24
C TRP A 234 0.37 -9.03 -17.75
N ASN A 235 -0.75 -9.04 -18.47
CA ASN A 235 -0.77 -8.71 -19.89
C ASN A 235 -0.77 -7.20 -20.17
N SER A 236 -1.09 -6.35 -19.18
CA SER A 236 -1.04 -4.89 -19.34
C SER A 236 0.39 -4.35 -19.55
N GLY A 237 1.41 -5.14 -19.21
CA GLY A 237 2.81 -4.84 -19.49
C GLY A 237 3.27 -5.15 -20.92
N LYS A 238 2.49 -5.92 -21.69
CA LYS A 238 2.86 -6.41 -23.02
C LYS A 238 2.52 -5.46 -24.18
N PHE A 239 1.72 -4.43 -23.93
CA PHE A 239 1.49 -3.37 -24.91
C PHE A 239 2.53 -2.26 -24.71
N LYS A 240 3.69 -2.41 -25.36
CA LYS A 240 4.32 -1.22 -25.97
C LYS A 240 3.35 -0.82 -27.08
N LEU A 241 2.72 0.34 -26.95
CA LEU A 241 2.15 0.99 -28.12
C LEU A 241 3.31 1.24 -29.09
N VAL A 242 3.06 0.84 -30.34
CA VAL A 242 3.83 1.17 -31.55
C VAL A 242 4.19 2.64 -31.57
#